data_AF-A0A7S2AC35-F1
#
_entry.id   AF-A0A7S2AC35-F1
#
_cell.length_a   1.000
_cell.length_b   1.000
_cell.length_c   1.000
_cell.angle_alpha   90.00
_cell.angle_beta   90.00
_cell.angle_gamma   90.00
#
_symmetry.space_group_name_H-M   'P 1'
#
loop_
_entity.id
_entity.type
_entity.pdbx_description
1 polymer ?
#
loop_
_entity_poly.entity_id
_entity_poly.type
_entity_poly.pdbx_seq_one_letter_code
_entity_poly.pdbx_strand_id
1 'polypeptide(L)'
;MDVVPSESYEERVKAFRSEIEGIDAVKLGDEATELGCVHDGGLDLELMVELLSDDKETTQEKAIRTYLRWLSMPFELTELTVKKKDDLGSAVWAQHYPVPQAEVHERRGALVIVQDFARLESAISEKTLGPL
;
A
#
# COMPACT_ATOMS: atom_id res chain seq x y z
N MET A 1 26.04 2.06 12.36
CA MET A 1 25.46 1.81 13.70
C MET A 1 23.97 1.78 13.47
N ASP A 2 23.31 0.64 13.68
CA ASP A 2 21.85 0.60 13.68
C ASP A 2 21.39 1.37 14.93
N VAL A 3 20.83 2.55 14.70
CA VAL A 3 20.27 3.38 15.76
C VAL A 3 18.96 2.73 16.16
N VAL A 4 18.93 2.11 17.34
CA VAL A 4 17.67 1.63 17.91
C VAL A 4 16.84 2.87 18.29
N PRO A 5 15.61 3.03 17.77
CA PRO A 5 14.76 4.16 18.12
C PRO A 5 14.54 4.25 19.63
N SER A 6 14.57 5.46 20.18
CA SER A 6 14.29 5.70 21.60
C SER A 6 12.80 5.66 21.93
N GLU A 7 11.95 5.85 20.92
CA GLU A 7 10.49 5.78 21.03
C GLU A 7 10.03 4.33 21.06
N SER A 8 8.90 4.08 21.73
CA SER A 8 8.24 2.77 21.70
C SER A 8 7.68 2.48 20.30
N TYR A 9 7.41 1.20 20.03
CA TYR A 9 6.76 0.81 18.77
C TYR A 9 5.39 1.49 18.61
N GLU A 10 4.60 1.55 19.68
CA GLU A 10 3.28 2.19 19.68
C GLU A 10 3.36 3.69 19.42
N GLU A 11 4.37 4.37 19.98
CA GLU A 11 4.63 5.79 19.72
C GLU A 11 4.96 6.02 18.24
N ARG A 12 5.79 5.15 17.65
CA ARG A 12 6.15 5.19 16.23
C ARG A 12 4.95 4.92 15.32
N VAL A 13 4.13 3.90 15.62
CA VAL A 13 2.90 3.62 14.87
C VAL A 13 1.96 4.82 14.92
N LYS A 14 1.78 5.45 16.09
CA LYS A 14 0.90 6.61 16.24
C LYS A 14 1.42 7.84 15.47
N ALA A 15 2.73 8.10 15.52
CA ALA A 15 3.35 9.16 14.75
C ALA A 15 3.18 8.92 13.25
N PHE A 16 3.51 7.71 12.79
CA PHE A 16 3.40 7.31 11.39
C PHE A 16 1.95 7.36 10.87
N ARG A 17 0.98 6.95 11.69
CA ARG A 17 -0.44 7.10 11.38
C ARG A 17 -0.82 8.56 11.13
N SER A 18 -0.31 9.47 11.97
CA SER A 18 -0.56 10.90 11.81
C SER A 18 0.06 11.46 10.52
N GLU A 19 1.24 10.97 10.13
CA GLU A 19 1.88 11.32 8.86
C GLU A 19 1.04 10.85 7.66
N ILE A 20 0.62 9.58 7.64
CA ILE A 20 -0.25 9.01 6.61
C ILE A 20 -1.57 9.78 6.51
N GLU A 21 -2.18 10.12 7.65
CA GLU A 21 -3.39 10.93 7.68
C GLU A 21 -3.19 12.32 7.07
N GLY A 22 -2.01 12.91 7.27
CA GLY A 22 -1.61 14.21 6.73
C GLY A 22 -1.29 14.22 5.23
N ILE A 23 -1.13 13.06 4.58
CA ILE A 23 -0.88 13.00 3.14
C ILE A 23 -2.12 13.48 2.38
N ASP A 24 -1.94 14.48 1.52
CA ASP A 24 -2.98 14.95 0.62
C ASP A 24 -3.39 13.82 -0.35
N ALA A 25 -4.69 13.54 -0.44
CA ALA A 25 -5.22 12.51 -1.33
C ALA A 25 -4.86 12.76 -2.81
N VAL A 26 -4.71 14.04 -3.21
CA VAL A 26 -4.24 14.42 -4.55
C VAL A 26 -2.81 13.92 -4.81
N LYS A 27 -1.96 13.89 -3.77
CA LYS A 27 -0.60 13.33 -3.81
C LYS A 27 -0.56 11.80 -3.77
N LEU A 28 -1.71 11.13 -3.72
CA LEU A 28 -1.84 9.66 -3.75
C LEU A 28 -2.66 9.16 -4.95
N GLY A 29 -3.12 10.06 -5.84
CA GLY A 29 -3.79 9.72 -7.10
C GLY A 29 -2.83 9.22 -8.17
N ASP A 30 -3.33 8.67 -9.27
CA ASP A 30 -2.56 7.90 -10.27
C ASP A 30 -1.32 8.62 -10.84
N GLU A 31 -1.28 9.95 -10.80
CA GLU A 31 -0.15 10.77 -11.28
C GLU A 31 0.91 11.13 -10.23
N ALA A 32 0.71 10.79 -8.96
CA ALA A 32 1.62 11.24 -7.93
C ALA A 32 2.90 10.39 -7.85
N THR A 33 4.02 11.08 -7.99
CA THR A 33 5.38 10.54 -8.12
C THR A 33 6.17 10.54 -6.81
N GLU A 34 5.65 11.20 -5.78
CA GLU A 34 6.27 11.25 -4.46
C GLU A 34 5.76 10.10 -3.60
N LEU A 35 6.67 9.25 -3.14
CA LEU A 35 6.44 8.46 -1.94
C LEU A 35 6.57 9.45 -0.78
N GLY A 36 5.57 9.51 0.09
CA GLY A 36 5.67 10.32 1.30
C GLY A 36 6.68 9.73 2.29
N CYS A 37 6.23 9.42 3.49
CA CYS A 37 7.04 8.92 4.60
C CYS A 37 7.77 7.57 4.40
N VAL A 38 7.75 6.94 3.22
CA VAL A 38 8.42 5.65 2.97
C VAL A 38 9.47 5.80 1.87
N HIS A 39 10.63 6.29 2.26
CA HIS A 39 11.79 6.43 1.36
C HIS A 39 12.84 5.33 1.54
N ASP A 40 12.92 4.67 2.70
CA ASP A 40 14.08 3.84 3.06
C ASP A 40 13.82 2.32 3.05
N GLY A 41 12.56 1.87 2.93
CA GLY A 41 12.25 0.43 2.91
C GLY A 41 12.65 -0.37 4.17
N GLY A 42 13.11 0.32 5.22
CA GLY A 42 13.49 -0.23 6.52
C GLY A 42 12.36 -0.15 7.54
N LEU A 43 12.61 0.54 8.65
CA LEU A 43 11.71 0.65 9.81
C LEU A 43 10.31 1.21 9.49
N ASP A 44 10.20 2.07 8.48
CA ASP A 44 8.91 2.66 8.08
C ASP A 44 8.03 1.68 7.30
N LEU A 45 8.62 0.64 6.69
CA LEU A 45 7.85 -0.41 6.02
C LEU A 45 7.10 -1.27 7.05
N GLU A 46 7.73 -1.56 8.19
CA GLU A 46 7.09 -2.28 9.30
C GLU A 46 5.86 -1.51 9.80
N LEU A 47 5.99 -0.19 9.99
CA LEU A 47 4.90 0.68 10.41
C LEU A 47 3.82 0.79 9.31
N MET A 48 4.21 0.79 8.03
CA MET A 48 3.27 0.78 6.91
C MET A 48 2.43 -0.49 6.87
N VAL A 49 3.04 -1.66 7.09
CA VAL A 49 2.33 -2.95 7.11
C VAL A 49 1.30 -2.98 8.22
N GLU A 50 1.61 -2.43 9.39
CA GLU A 50 0.64 -2.28 10.49
C GLU A 50 -0.57 -1.45 10.05
N LEU A 51 -0.35 -0.31 9.38
CA LEU A 51 -1.42 0.57 8.91
C LEU A 51 -2.24 0.02 7.74
N LEU A 52 -1.78 -1.04 7.05
CA LEU A 52 -2.63 -1.74 6.08
C LEU A 52 -3.88 -2.32 6.75
N SER A 53 -3.83 -2.61 8.05
CA SER A 53 -4.96 -3.14 8.82
C SER A 53 -5.67 -2.08 9.67
N ASP A 54 -5.45 -0.77 9.42
CA ASP A 54 -6.06 0.32 10.19
C ASP A 54 -7.59 0.29 10.11
N ASP A 55 -8.24 0.50 11.26
CA ASP A 55 -9.71 0.52 11.37
C ASP A 55 -10.33 1.68 10.56
N LYS A 56 -9.62 2.81 10.48
CA LYS A 56 -10.07 4.00 9.75
C LYS A 56 -9.82 3.82 8.27
N GLU A 57 -10.90 3.63 7.52
CA GLU A 57 -10.88 3.38 6.07
C GLU A 57 -10.02 4.36 5.27
N THR A 58 -10.13 5.66 5.56
CA THR A 58 -9.32 6.67 4.85
C THR A 58 -7.83 6.52 5.12
N THR A 59 -7.44 6.09 6.33
CA THR A 59 -6.04 5.89 6.71
C THR A 59 -5.52 4.61 6.07
N GLN A 60 -6.33 3.54 6.12
CA GLN A 60 -6.05 2.28 5.44
C GLN A 60 -5.87 2.46 3.92
N GLU A 61 -6.74 3.22 3.26
CA GLU A 61 -6.61 3.50 1.83
C GLU A 61 -5.30 4.22 1.51
N LYS A 62 -4.94 5.25 2.27
CA LYS A 62 -3.69 5.97 2.08
C LYS A 62 -2.46 5.07 2.32
N ALA A 63 -2.53 4.19 3.33
CA ALA A 63 -1.49 3.20 3.59
C ALA A 63 -1.33 2.23 2.42
N ILE A 64 -2.44 1.68 1.88
CA ILE A 64 -2.42 0.81 0.70
C ILE A 64 -1.78 1.51 -0.50
N ARG A 65 -2.20 2.75 -0.81
CA ARG A 65 -1.65 3.51 -1.94
C ARG A 65 -0.16 3.77 -1.78
N THR A 66 0.28 4.16 -0.57
CA THR A 66 1.69 4.43 -0.29
C THR A 66 2.53 3.13 -0.35
N TYR A 67 2.02 2.04 0.22
CA TYR A 67 2.66 0.73 0.18
C TYR A 67 2.83 0.21 -1.25
N LEU A 68 1.78 0.27 -2.06
CA LEU A 68 1.84 -0.21 -3.44
C LEU A 68 2.79 0.60 -4.30
N ARG A 69 2.87 1.93 -4.12
CA ARG A 69 3.89 2.75 -4.77
C ARG A 69 5.29 2.34 -4.39
N TRP A 70 5.52 2.10 -3.10
CA TRP A 70 6.83 1.69 -2.62
C TRP A 70 7.21 0.33 -3.22
N LEU A 71 6.30 -0.64 -3.14
CA LEU A 71 6.49 -1.98 -3.68
C LEU A 71 6.69 -1.97 -5.20
N SER A 72 6.02 -1.05 -5.90
CA SER A 72 6.09 -0.96 -7.35
C SER A 72 7.37 -0.28 -7.82
N MET A 73 8.18 0.35 -6.98
CA MET A 73 9.46 0.90 -7.46
C MET A 73 10.37 -0.21 -8.01
N PRO A 74 11.03 -0.02 -9.18
CA PRO A 74 11.09 1.19 -10.00
C PRO A 74 10.06 1.25 -11.15
N PHE A 75 9.02 0.43 -11.13
CA PHE A 75 7.91 0.44 -12.08
C PHE A 75 7.01 1.67 -11.87
N GLU A 76 6.40 2.14 -12.96
CA GLU A 76 5.34 3.16 -12.93
C GLU A 76 3.99 2.46 -12.76
N LEU A 77 3.21 2.91 -11.77
CA LEU A 77 1.82 2.49 -11.60
C LEU A 77 0.94 3.24 -12.61
N THR A 78 0.16 2.51 -13.40
CA THR A 78 -0.73 3.07 -14.43
C THR A 78 -2.21 3.01 -14.05
N GLU A 79 -2.59 2.05 -13.22
CA GLU A 79 -3.94 1.91 -12.67
C GLU A 79 -3.84 1.48 -11.21
N LEU A 80 -4.62 2.07 -10.32
CA LEU A 80 -4.75 1.61 -8.93
C LEU A 80 -6.17 1.76 -8.42
N THR A 81 -6.84 0.63 -8.20
CA THR A 81 -8.15 0.58 -7.55
C THR A 81 -8.04 -0.03 -6.17
N VAL A 82 -8.37 0.76 -5.14
CA VAL A 82 -8.51 0.29 -3.76
C VAL A 82 -9.99 0.03 -3.47
N LYS A 83 -10.30 -1.11 -2.85
CA LYS A 83 -11.66 -1.50 -2.48
C LYS A 83 -11.70 -1.97 -1.02
N LYS A 84 -12.74 -1.56 -0.31
CA LYS A 84 -13.10 -2.11 1.00
C LYS A 84 -14.43 -2.85 0.89
N LYS A 85 -14.49 -4.10 1.33
CA LYS A 85 -15.70 -4.92 1.32
C LYS A 85 -15.74 -5.80 2.56
N ASP A 86 -16.82 -5.74 3.34
CA ASP A 86 -17.05 -6.61 4.50
C ASP A 86 -15.81 -6.67 5.46
N ASP A 87 -15.25 -5.49 5.76
CA ASP A 87 -14.02 -5.28 6.56
C ASP A 87 -12.72 -5.80 5.94
N LEU A 88 -12.74 -6.22 4.68
CA LEU A 88 -11.57 -6.63 3.93
C LEU A 88 -11.07 -5.48 3.05
N GLY A 89 -9.84 -5.03 3.31
CA GLY A 89 -9.11 -4.12 2.42
C GLY A 89 -8.47 -4.88 1.26
N SER A 90 -8.60 -4.37 0.05
CA SER A 90 -7.97 -4.96 -1.14
C SER A 90 -7.59 -3.88 -2.14
N ALA A 91 -6.65 -4.21 -3.02
CA ALA A 91 -6.30 -3.37 -4.15
C ALA A 91 -5.90 -4.20 -5.35
N VAL A 92 -6.19 -3.66 -6.53
CA VAL A 92 -5.70 -4.17 -7.81
C VAL A 92 -4.99 -3.04 -8.54
N TRP A 93 -3.89 -3.36 -9.20
CA TRP A 93 -3.10 -2.35 -9.90
C TRP A 93 -2.50 -2.89 -11.19
N ALA A 94 -2.13 -1.96 -12.06
CA ALA A 94 -1.33 -2.20 -13.26
C ALA A 94 -0.04 -1.40 -13.17
N GLN A 95 1.06 -1.97 -13.68
CA GLN A 95 2.37 -1.33 -13.68
C GLN A 95 3.20 -1.71 -14.91
N HIS A 96 4.11 -0.83 -15.32
CA HIS A 96 5.13 -1.13 -16.32
C HIS A 96 6.50 -0.61 -15.91
N TYR A 97 7.56 -1.18 -16.48
CA TYR A 97 8.91 -0.67 -16.27
C TYR A 97 9.17 0.47 -17.27
N PRO A 98 9.66 1.65 -16.84
CA PRO A 98 9.80 2.82 -17.69
C PRO A 98 11.06 2.74 -18.58
N VAL A 99 11.06 1.84 -19.57
CA VAL A 99 12.13 1.70 -20.57
C VAL A 99 11.68 2.12 -21.97
N PRO A 100 12.55 2.82 -22.73
CA PRO A 100 12.26 3.17 -24.11
C PRO A 100 12.47 1.95 -25.01
N GLN A 101 11.38 1.21 -25.30
CA GLN A 101 10.99 0.64 -26.61
C GLN A 101 10.43 -0.80 -26.62
N ALA A 102 9.50 -0.97 -27.57
CA ALA A 102 8.99 -2.17 -28.26
C ALA A 102 8.15 -3.19 -27.49
N GLU A 103 8.41 -3.43 -26.20
CA GLU A 103 7.61 -4.38 -25.41
C GLU A 103 7.36 -3.83 -23.99
N VAL A 104 6.42 -2.89 -23.89
CA VAL A 104 5.86 -2.51 -22.59
C VAL A 104 4.96 -3.66 -22.15
N HIS A 105 5.50 -4.56 -21.33
CA HIS A 105 4.71 -5.61 -20.69
C HIS A 105 4.00 -5.00 -19.47
N GLU A 106 2.73 -4.65 -19.64
CA GLU A 106 1.85 -4.30 -18.52
C GLU A 106 1.73 -5.51 -17.59
N ARG A 107 2.00 -5.31 -16.31
CA ARG A 107 1.82 -6.32 -15.26
C ARG A 107 0.69 -5.90 -14.35
N ARG A 108 -0.15 -6.86 -14.01
CA ARG A 108 -1.23 -6.67 -13.05
C ARG A 108 -0.90 -7.32 -11.72
N GLY A 109 -1.31 -6.68 -10.64
CA GLY A 109 -1.11 -7.15 -9.28
C GLY A 109 -2.38 -7.05 -8.45
N ALA A 110 -2.42 -7.85 -7.38
CA ALA A 110 -3.48 -7.85 -6.40
C ALA A 110 -2.91 -7.87 -4.98
N LEU A 111 -3.53 -7.11 -4.09
CA LEU A 111 -3.26 -7.05 -2.67
C LEU A 111 -4.57 -7.35 -1.94
N VAL A 112 -4.50 -8.25 -0.95
CA VAL A 112 -5.60 -8.54 -0.05
C VAL A 112 -5.06 -8.45 1.36
N ILE A 113 -5.74 -7.66 2.20
CA ILE A 113 -5.39 -7.49 3.60
C ILE A 113 -6.31 -8.38 4.41
N VAL A 114 -5.72 -9.29 5.18
CA VAL A 114 -6.45 -10.26 5.98
C VAL A 114 -5.97 -10.16 7.42
N GLN A 115 -6.87 -9.80 8.34
CA GLN A 115 -6.55 -9.69 9.77
C GLN A 115 -6.38 -11.05 10.46
N ASP A 116 -6.97 -12.11 9.90
CA ASP A 116 -6.90 -13.48 10.43
C ASP A 116 -6.64 -14.46 9.29
N PHE A 117 -5.55 -15.22 9.39
CA PHE A 117 -5.17 -16.23 8.40
C PHE A 117 -6.29 -17.23 8.10
N ALA A 118 -7.16 -17.55 9.06
CA ALA A 118 -8.31 -18.42 8.84
C ALA A 118 -9.30 -17.88 7.80
N ARG A 119 -9.31 -16.57 7.55
CA ARG A 119 -10.18 -15.91 6.57
C ARG A 119 -9.54 -15.84 5.17
N LEU A 120 -8.28 -16.23 5.00
CA LEU A 120 -7.53 -16.07 3.75
C LEU A 120 -8.24 -16.71 2.56
N GLU A 121 -8.71 -17.95 2.69
CA GLU A 121 -9.39 -18.67 1.61
C GLU A 121 -10.66 -17.94 1.16
N SER A 122 -11.45 -17.42 2.11
CA SER A 122 -12.65 -16.64 1.80
C SER A 122 -12.33 -15.27 1.16
N ALA A 123 -11.19 -14.69 1.56
CA ALA A 123 -10.72 -13.40 1.06
C ALA A 123 -10.19 -13.52 -0.38
N ILE A 124 -9.48 -14.60 -0.71
CA ILE A 124 -9.01 -14.93 -2.06
C ILE A 124 -10.11 -15.68 -2.82
N SER A 125 -11.25 -15.03 -3.02
CA SER A 125 -12.30 -15.52 -3.91
C SER A 125 -12.47 -14.55 -5.09
N GLU A 126 -13.02 -15.04 -6.22
CA GLU A 126 -13.33 -14.20 -7.40
C GLU A 126 -14.17 -12.97 -7.04
N LYS A 127 -14.95 -13.03 -5.96
CA LYS A 127 -15.80 -11.93 -5.46
C LYS A 127 -15.01 -10.75 -4.87
N THR A 128 -13.76 -10.96 -4.50
CA THR A 128 -12.91 -9.95 -3.86
C THR A 128 -11.94 -9.35 -4.86
N LEU A 129 -11.29 -10.19 -5.65
CA LEU A 129 -10.25 -9.76 -6.59
C LEU A 129 -10.82 -9.35 -7.96
N GLY A 130 -12.07 -9.74 -8.27
CA GLY A 130 -12.63 -9.56 -9.61
C GLY A 130 -11.79 -10.28 -10.69
N PRO A 131 -12.10 -10.10 -11.98
CA PRO A 131 -11.17 -10.49 -13.02
C PRO A 131 -9.92 -9.60 -12.92
N LEU A 132 -8.79 -10.21 -12.58
CA LEU A 132 -7.46 -9.64 -12.82
C LEU A 132 -7.16 -9.66 -14.33
#